data_AF-A0A7W9JJ03-F1
#
_entry.id   AF-A0A7W9JJ03-F1
#
_cell.length_a   1.000
_cell.length_b   1.000
_cell.length_c   1.000
_cell.angle_alpha   90.00
_cell.angle_beta   90.00
_cell.angle_gamma   90.00
#
_symmetry.space_group_name_H-M   'P 1'
#
loop_
_entity.id
_entity.type
_entity.pdbx_description
1 polymer ?
#
loop_
_entity_poly.entity_id
_entity_poly.type
_entity_poly.pdbx_seq_one_letter_code
_entity_poly.pdbx_strand_id
1 'polypeptide(L)'
;MTELSRSEDKRLVLATGRAHPELAQEIAEELGTELLPMSAYDFANGEIYVRSGESVRGKDVFIIQSHPAPLNNHLMEQLIMVDSMKRASARRITVVSPFYPYARQDKKGRGREPISARLVADLYKTAGASRVMSVDLHTAQIQGFFDGPVDHLFAIPLLADYIRTRVEGEEVTVVSPDTGRVRVAEQWADRLGGVPLGFVHKSRDLTVPNKAESKTVVGDVEGRVCVLIDDMIDTGGTIAGAVSILKEAGAKDVIIAATHAVFSEPAAQRLGECGAREVVVTNTLPILEEKRFETLTVLSIAPLIARAIREVFEDGSVTSLFDGDA
;
A
#
# COMPACT_ATOMS: atom_id res chain seq x y z
N MET A 1 19.55 -48.26 6.47
CA MET A 1 18.60 -47.28 5.89
C MET A 1 18.73 -46.00 6.68
N THR A 2 19.28 -44.95 6.07
CA THR A 2 19.59 -43.66 6.72
C THR A 2 18.66 -42.52 6.29
N GLU A 3 17.68 -42.80 5.44
CA GLU A 3 16.73 -41.81 4.94
C GLU A 3 15.33 -42.43 4.84
N LEU A 4 14.33 -41.62 5.17
CA LEU A 4 12.91 -41.91 5.02
C LEU A 4 12.33 -40.73 4.22
N SER A 5 11.99 -40.96 2.96
CA SER A 5 11.44 -39.93 2.08
C SER A 5 9.93 -40.06 1.97
N ARG A 6 9.22 -38.92 1.90
CA ARG A 6 7.79 -38.84 1.63
C ARG A 6 7.54 -37.78 0.57
N SER A 7 6.67 -38.08 -0.39
CA SER A 7 6.06 -37.09 -1.27
C SER A 7 5.25 -36.12 -0.41
N GLU A 8 5.72 -34.90 -0.21
CA GLU A 8 4.95 -33.85 0.48
C GLU A 8 4.18 -33.01 -0.55
N ASP A 9 2.85 -33.09 -0.52
CA ASP A 9 2.01 -32.07 -1.13
C ASP A 9 2.24 -30.76 -0.40
N LYS A 10 2.80 -29.75 -1.08
CA LYS A 10 2.85 -28.40 -0.55
C LYS A 10 1.42 -27.94 -0.25
N ARG A 11 1.19 -27.37 0.92
CA ARG A 11 -0.10 -26.79 1.30
C ARG A 11 0.06 -25.34 1.68
N LEU A 12 -0.78 -24.50 1.08
CA LEU A 12 -0.93 -23.09 1.38
C LEU A 12 -2.01 -22.89 2.43
N VAL A 13 -1.82 -21.93 3.33
CA VAL A 13 -2.83 -21.46 4.28
C VAL A 13 -2.84 -19.95 4.28
N LEU A 14 -4.03 -19.36 4.18
CA LEU A 14 -4.24 -17.93 4.37
C LEU A 14 -4.76 -17.70 5.79
N ALA A 15 -4.16 -16.78 6.52
CA ALA A 15 -4.67 -16.29 7.79
C ALA A 15 -4.81 -14.77 7.70
N THR A 16 -5.82 -14.23 8.36
CA THR A 16 -6.06 -12.78 8.40
C THR A 16 -6.10 -12.28 9.84
N GLY A 17 -5.60 -11.06 10.05
CA GLY A 17 -5.92 -10.29 11.26
C GLY A 17 -7.30 -9.63 11.16
N ARG A 18 -7.66 -8.87 12.19
CA ARG A 18 -8.97 -8.22 12.36
C ARG A 18 -9.09 -6.87 11.64
N ALA A 19 -8.00 -6.32 11.09
CA ALA A 19 -8.01 -4.95 10.58
C ALA A 19 -8.78 -4.78 9.26
N HIS A 20 -8.70 -5.78 8.38
CA HIS A 20 -9.32 -5.73 7.06
C HIS A 20 -9.65 -7.14 6.52
N PRO A 21 -10.53 -7.89 7.21
CA PRO A 21 -10.90 -9.24 6.81
C PRO A 21 -11.53 -9.31 5.41
N GLU A 22 -12.16 -8.23 4.94
CA GLU A 22 -12.79 -8.14 3.62
C GLU A 22 -11.78 -8.33 2.49
N LEU A 23 -10.63 -7.63 2.52
CA LEU A 23 -9.57 -7.84 1.53
C LEU A 23 -8.99 -9.26 1.59
N ALA A 24 -8.82 -9.80 2.79
CA ALA A 24 -8.32 -11.16 2.94
C ALA A 24 -9.28 -12.19 2.33
N GLN A 25 -10.59 -11.95 2.47
CA GLN A 25 -11.64 -12.78 1.87
C GLN A 25 -11.61 -12.67 0.33
N GLU A 26 -11.51 -11.47 -0.22
CA GLU A 26 -11.34 -11.27 -1.68
C GLU A 26 -10.09 -12.00 -2.20
N ILE A 27 -8.95 -11.93 -1.48
CA ILE A 27 -7.72 -12.66 -1.84
C ILE A 27 -7.93 -14.19 -1.82
N ALA A 28 -8.68 -14.69 -0.83
CA ALA A 28 -8.97 -16.12 -0.71
C ALA A 28 -9.84 -16.61 -1.88
N GLU A 29 -10.83 -15.82 -2.28
CA GLU A 29 -11.69 -16.06 -3.43
C GLU A 29 -10.90 -16.12 -4.75
N GLU A 30 -10.02 -15.13 -4.99
CA GLU A 30 -9.10 -15.10 -6.15
C GLU A 30 -8.15 -16.32 -6.18
N LEU A 31 -7.79 -16.86 -5.02
CA LEU A 31 -6.96 -18.05 -4.91
C LEU A 31 -7.74 -19.37 -5.02
N GLY A 32 -9.07 -19.32 -4.89
CA GLY A 32 -9.92 -20.52 -4.83
C GLY A 32 -9.76 -21.30 -3.53
N THR A 33 -9.53 -20.61 -2.40
CA THR A 33 -9.33 -21.20 -1.07
C THR A 33 -10.16 -20.46 -0.02
N GLU A 34 -10.17 -20.98 1.20
CA GLU A 34 -10.79 -20.32 2.36
C GLU A 34 -9.74 -19.77 3.33
N LEU A 35 -10.15 -18.79 4.15
CA LEU A 35 -9.36 -18.29 5.26
C LEU A 35 -9.32 -19.31 6.40
N LEU A 36 -8.15 -19.49 7.00
CA LEU A 36 -7.97 -20.27 8.21
C LEU A 36 -8.85 -19.69 9.34
N PRO A 37 -9.68 -20.50 10.00
CA PRO A 37 -10.40 -20.04 11.19
C PRO A 37 -9.42 -19.57 12.26
N MET A 38 -9.59 -18.34 12.74
CA MET A 38 -8.74 -17.72 13.77
C MET A 38 -9.58 -17.35 14.99
N SER A 39 -9.05 -17.56 16.19
CA SER A 39 -9.57 -16.93 17.41
C SER A 39 -8.70 -15.73 17.74
N ALA A 40 -9.27 -14.52 17.66
CA ALA A 40 -8.59 -13.28 17.99
C ALA A 40 -9.50 -12.35 18.80
N TYR A 41 -9.04 -11.88 19.95
CA TYR A 41 -9.79 -10.98 20.83
C TYR A 41 -8.85 -10.21 21.77
N ASP A 42 -9.37 -9.14 22.36
CA ASP A 42 -8.65 -8.35 23.36
C ASP A 42 -9.10 -8.74 24.77
N PHE A 43 -8.14 -8.90 25.68
CA PHE A 43 -8.41 -9.00 27.10
C PHE A 43 -8.80 -7.62 27.66
N ALA A 44 -9.42 -7.60 28.85
CA ALA A 44 -9.91 -6.35 29.46
C ALA A 44 -8.83 -5.28 29.69
N ASN A 45 -7.56 -5.67 29.77
CA ASN A 45 -6.41 -4.76 29.93
C ASN A 45 -5.77 -4.31 28.61
N GLY A 46 -6.30 -4.74 27.46
CA GLY A 46 -5.80 -4.40 26.12
C GLY A 46 -4.76 -5.38 25.55
N GLU A 47 -4.43 -6.47 26.24
CA GLU A 47 -3.60 -7.53 25.65
C GLU A 47 -4.37 -8.27 24.54
N ILE A 48 -3.66 -8.66 23.48
CA ILE A 48 -4.24 -9.31 22.31
C ILE A 48 -3.99 -10.82 22.42
N TYR A 49 -5.04 -11.63 22.29
CA TYR A 49 -4.95 -13.08 22.14
C TYR A 49 -5.12 -13.46 20.68
N VAL A 50 -4.26 -14.35 20.15
CA VAL A 50 -4.45 -14.95 18.82
C VAL A 50 -4.09 -16.44 18.79
N ARG A 51 -4.95 -17.25 18.18
CA ARG A 51 -4.76 -18.69 18.02
C ARG A 51 -5.33 -19.20 16.69
N SER A 52 -4.61 -20.09 16.02
CA SER A 52 -5.14 -20.84 14.87
C SER A 52 -6.18 -21.88 15.31
N GLY A 53 -7.31 -21.92 14.61
CA GLY A 53 -8.36 -22.92 14.84
C GLY A 53 -7.96 -24.32 14.36
N GLU A 54 -7.06 -24.39 13.38
CA GLU A 54 -6.57 -25.64 12.81
C GLU A 54 -5.04 -25.75 12.84
N SER A 55 -4.52 -26.94 12.51
CA SER A 55 -3.09 -27.18 12.44
C SER A 55 -2.46 -26.53 11.19
N VAL A 56 -1.38 -25.79 11.41
CA VAL A 56 -0.52 -25.23 10.35
C VAL A 56 0.82 -25.96 10.20
N ARG A 57 1.00 -27.08 10.91
CA ARG A 57 2.27 -27.83 10.92
C ARG A 57 2.71 -28.22 9.51
N GLY A 58 3.93 -27.83 9.14
CA GLY A 58 4.51 -28.16 7.84
C GLY A 58 3.91 -27.40 6.64
N LYS A 59 2.96 -26.48 6.86
CA LYS A 59 2.31 -25.70 5.80
C LYS A 59 3.03 -24.37 5.55
N ASP A 60 2.83 -23.81 4.35
CA ASP A 60 3.22 -22.44 4.02
C ASP A 60 2.08 -21.49 4.36
N VAL A 61 2.33 -20.59 5.31
CA VAL A 61 1.30 -19.70 5.86
C VAL A 61 1.55 -18.28 5.36
N PHE A 62 0.52 -17.67 4.80
CA PHE A 62 0.48 -16.25 4.43
C PHE A 62 -0.43 -15.52 5.41
N ILE A 63 0.13 -14.55 6.14
CA ILE A 63 -0.59 -13.80 7.17
C ILE A 63 -0.88 -12.41 6.64
N ILE A 64 -2.14 -12.15 6.29
CA ILE A 64 -2.64 -10.90 5.72
C ILE A 64 -3.09 -9.97 6.84
N GLN A 65 -2.53 -8.78 6.90
CA GLN A 65 -2.99 -7.72 7.81
C GLN A 65 -2.63 -6.35 7.22
N SER A 66 -3.63 -5.49 7.10
CA SER A 66 -3.43 -4.05 6.85
C SER A 66 -3.31 -3.29 8.18
N HIS A 67 -2.75 -2.08 8.15
CA HIS A 67 -2.44 -1.33 9.37
C HIS A 67 -3.15 0.04 9.43
N PRO A 68 -4.49 0.09 9.48
CA PRO A 68 -5.25 1.32 9.70
C PRO A 68 -5.04 1.85 11.13
N ALA A 69 -5.59 3.02 11.45
CA ALA A 69 -5.66 3.48 12.84
C ALA A 69 -6.65 2.60 13.64
N PRO A 70 -6.30 2.11 14.86
CA PRO A 70 -5.03 2.30 15.57
C PRO A 70 -3.93 1.32 15.13
N LEU A 71 -2.89 1.86 14.48
CA LEU A 71 -1.86 1.10 13.78
C LEU A 71 -1.10 0.10 14.67
N ASN A 72 -0.79 0.50 15.91
CA ASN A 72 0.02 -0.31 16.82
C ASN A 72 -0.67 -1.60 17.24
N ASN A 73 -1.99 -1.57 17.40
CA ASN A 73 -2.76 -2.74 17.79
C ASN A 73 -2.70 -3.79 16.68
N HIS A 74 -2.88 -3.36 15.43
CA HIS A 74 -2.84 -4.25 14.27
C HIS A 74 -1.44 -4.79 13.99
N LEU A 75 -0.40 -3.99 14.21
CA LEU A 75 1.00 -4.45 14.13
C LEU A 75 1.29 -5.50 15.21
N MET A 76 0.92 -5.24 16.47
CA MET A 76 1.09 -6.20 17.56
C MET A 76 0.32 -7.49 17.31
N GLU A 77 -0.92 -7.39 16.82
CA GLU A 77 -1.71 -8.55 16.44
C GLU A 77 -1.01 -9.41 15.37
N GLN A 78 -0.51 -8.80 14.29
CA GLN A 78 0.19 -9.54 13.25
C GLN A 78 1.48 -10.20 13.76
N LEU A 79 2.23 -9.53 14.65
CA LEU A 79 3.40 -10.12 15.29
C LEU A 79 3.03 -11.34 16.15
N ILE A 80 1.94 -11.27 16.91
CA ILE A 80 1.43 -12.39 17.71
C ILE A 80 0.94 -13.53 16.80
N MET A 81 0.29 -13.22 15.67
CA MET A 81 -0.07 -14.21 14.67
C MET A 81 1.16 -14.95 14.13
N VAL A 82 2.21 -14.22 13.74
CA VAL A 82 3.47 -14.81 13.25
C VAL A 82 4.08 -15.74 14.32
N ASP A 83 4.18 -15.29 15.57
CA ASP A 83 4.70 -16.11 16.67
C ASP A 83 3.84 -17.36 16.92
N SER A 84 2.51 -17.22 16.90
CA SER A 84 1.56 -18.33 17.03
C SER A 84 1.77 -19.41 15.95
N MET A 85 1.89 -19.00 14.67
CA MET A 85 2.12 -19.93 13.56
C MET A 85 3.51 -20.59 13.62
N LYS A 86 4.53 -19.83 14.06
CA LYS A 86 5.89 -20.36 14.26
C LYS A 86 5.90 -21.44 15.33
N ARG A 87 5.28 -21.21 16.48
CA ARG A 87 5.16 -22.20 17.57
C ARG A 87 4.30 -23.40 17.19
N ALA A 88 3.32 -23.19 16.30
CA ALA A 88 2.54 -24.27 15.69
C ALA A 88 3.30 -25.05 14.60
N SER A 89 4.60 -24.78 14.40
CA SER A 89 5.49 -25.47 13.47
C SER A 89 5.11 -25.30 11.99
N ALA A 90 4.62 -24.12 11.61
CA ALA A 90 4.51 -23.74 10.20
C ALA A 90 5.89 -23.89 9.51
N ARG A 91 5.90 -24.35 8.25
CA ARG A 91 7.15 -24.57 7.50
C ARG A 91 7.78 -23.24 7.07
N ARG A 92 6.93 -22.33 6.58
CA ARG A 92 7.31 -21.00 6.08
C ARG A 92 6.20 -20.03 6.41
N ILE A 93 6.56 -18.83 6.86
CA ILE A 93 5.61 -17.76 7.21
C ILE A 93 5.93 -16.54 6.36
N THR A 94 4.99 -16.16 5.50
CA THR A 94 5.05 -14.93 4.71
C THR A 94 4.12 -13.89 5.36
N VAL A 95 4.69 -12.75 5.75
CA VAL A 95 3.91 -11.59 6.17
C VAL A 95 3.41 -10.88 4.93
N VAL A 96 2.09 -10.78 4.78
CA VAL A 96 1.44 -9.98 3.73
C VAL A 96 0.89 -8.73 4.39
N SER A 97 1.53 -7.59 4.12
CA SER A 97 1.21 -6.29 4.70
C SER A 97 0.83 -5.33 3.58
N PRO A 98 -0.44 -5.31 3.12
CA PRO A 98 -0.86 -4.50 1.98
C PRO A 98 -0.53 -3.01 2.16
N PHE A 99 -0.56 -2.52 3.41
CA PHE A 99 -0.04 -1.21 3.80
C PHE A 99 1.03 -1.39 4.89
N TYR A 100 2.29 -1.12 4.56
CA TYR A 100 3.42 -1.33 5.47
C TYR A 100 3.42 -0.27 6.61
N PRO A 101 3.43 -0.70 7.89
CA PRO A 101 3.34 0.24 8.99
C PRO A 101 4.64 1.03 9.15
N TYR A 102 4.52 2.30 9.56
CA TYR A 102 5.66 3.20 9.76
C TYR A 102 6.55 3.47 8.54
N ALA A 103 6.10 3.18 7.31
CA ALA A 103 6.91 3.31 6.09
C ALA A 103 7.47 4.73 5.85
N ARG A 104 6.81 5.79 6.34
CA ARG A 104 7.32 7.18 6.26
C ARG A 104 8.50 7.49 7.20
N GLN A 105 8.82 6.60 8.13
CA GLN A 105 9.95 6.71 9.06
C GLN A 105 11.08 5.76 8.62
N ASP A 106 11.49 5.92 7.37
CA ASP A 106 12.48 5.12 6.63
C ASP A 106 13.92 5.62 6.78
N LYS A 107 14.11 6.86 7.23
CA LYS A 107 15.43 7.47 7.44
C LYS A 107 15.39 8.48 8.57
N LYS A 108 16.57 8.88 9.01
CA LYS A 108 16.73 10.02 9.93
C LYS A 108 16.71 11.31 9.11
N GLY A 109 15.66 12.11 9.27
CA GLY A 109 15.61 13.48 8.74
C GLY A 109 16.43 14.45 9.60
N ARG A 110 16.53 14.16 10.90
CA ARG A 110 17.36 14.89 11.88
C ARG A 110 18.12 13.94 12.79
N GLY A 111 19.11 14.47 13.50
CA GLY A 111 19.81 13.72 14.54
C GLY A 111 18.83 13.19 15.59
N ARG A 112 19.07 11.95 16.07
CA ARG A 112 18.34 11.26 17.15
C ARG A 112 16.89 10.84 16.85
N GLU A 113 16.50 10.77 15.58
CA GLU A 113 15.23 10.14 15.16
C GLU A 113 15.37 8.61 15.04
N PRO A 114 14.28 7.84 15.25
CA PRO A 114 14.24 6.41 14.95
C PRO A 114 14.13 6.16 13.44
N ILE A 115 14.46 4.94 13.02
CA ILE A 115 14.11 4.39 11.69
C ILE A 115 13.07 3.31 11.92
N SER A 116 11.84 3.73 12.21
CA SER A 116 10.78 2.82 12.67
C SER A 116 10.39 1.78 11.62
N ALA A 117 10.52 2.09 10.32
CA ALA A 117 10.31 1.10 9.26
C ALA A 117 11.30 -0.09 9.34
N ARG A 118 12.57 0.18 9.73
CA ARG A 118 13.57 -0.88 9.99
C ARG A 118 13.24 -1.64 11.27
N LEU A 119 12.83 -0.95 12.34
CA LEU A 119 12.39 -1.60 13.57
C LEU A 119 11.24 -2.59 13.30
N VAL A 120 10.25 -2.22 12.48
CA VAL A 120 9.17 -3.12 12.06
C VAL A 120 9.72 -4.37 11.34
N ALA A 121 10.66 -4.20 10.41
CA ALA A 121 11.27 -5.33 9.71
C ALA A 121 12.01 -6.28 10.68
N ASP A 122 12.75 -5.72 11.65
CA ASP A 122 13.43 -6.48 12.71
C ASP A 122 12.42 -7.24 13.60
N LEU A 123 11.29 -6.62 13.93
CA LEU A 123 10.22 -7.24 14.71
C LEU A 123 9.57 -8.40 13.94
N TYR A 124 9.22 -8.22 12.66
CA TYR A 124 8.70 -9.31 11.84
C TYR A 124 9.68 -10.48 11.75
N LYS A 125 10.97 -10.19 11.51
CA LYS A 125 12.01 -11.21 11.45
C LYS A 125 12.13 -11.97 12.77
N THR A 126 12.16 -11.23 13.88
CA THR A 126 12.27 -11.79 15.24
C THR A 126 11.07 -12.67 15.59
N ALA A 127 9.86 -12.20 15.27
CA ALA A 127 8.62 -12.95 15.48
C ALA A 127 8.64 -14.29 14.74
N GLY A 128 9.18 -14.33 13.51
CA GLY A 128 9.32 -15.57 12.75
C GLY A 128 9.08 -15.46 11.25
N ALA A 129 8.88 -14.26 10.71
CA ALA A 129 8.66 -14.07 9.28
C ALA A 129 9.86 -14.59 8.47
N SER A 130 9.56 -15.34 7.42
CA SER A 130 10.54 -15.82 6.44
C SER A 130 10.64 -14.91 5.23
N ARG A 131 9.55 -14.18 4.93
CA ARG A 131 9.37 -13.31 3.77
C ARG A 131 8.37 -12.20 4.12
N VAL A 132 8.50 -11.04 3.49
CA VAL A 132 7.53 -9.94 3.58
C VAL A 132 7.01 -9.63 2.18
N MET A 133 5.72 -9.35 2.06
CA MET A 133 5.07 -8.89 0.84
C MET A 133 4.28 -7.63 1.17
N SER A 134 4.43 -6.58 0.37
CA SER A 134 3.73 -5.31 0.58
C SER A 134 3.45 -4.60 -0.73
N VAL A 135 2.48 -3.69 -0.75
CA VAL A 135 2.11 -2.90 -1.94
C VAL A 135 2.65 -1.48 -1.75
N ASP A 136 3.27 -0.92 -2.79
CA ASP A 136 3.77 0.47 -2.88
C ASP A 136 4.39 1.00 -1.59
N LEU A 137 5.50 0.38 -1.17
CA LEU A 137 6.34 0.87 -0.09
C LEU A 137 6.69 2.35 -0.31
N HIS A 138 6.55 3.15 0.74
CA HIS A 138 6.80 4.60 0.68
C HIS A 138 8.16 4.95 0.05
N THR A 139 9.15 4.10 0.28
CA THR A 139 10.44 4.11 -0.40
C THR A 139 10.86 2.68 -0.73
N ALA A 140 11.44 2.46 -1.92
CA ALA A 140 11.84 1.12 -2.37
C ALA A 140 12.96 0.52 -1.49
N GLN A 141 13.76 1.36 -0.83
CA GLN A 141 14.86 0.97 0.05
C GLN A 141 14.41 0.19 1.29
N ILE A 142 13.13 0.27 1.67
CA ILE A 142 12.57 -0.54 2.78
C ILE A 142 12.77 -2.04 2.52
N GLN A 143 12.84 -2.48 1.26
CA GLN A 143 13.18 -3.87 0.92
C GLN A 143 14.50 -4.32 1.56
N GLY A 144 15.51 -3.43 1.62
CA GLY A 144 16.80 -3.70 2.24
C GLY A 144 16.77 -3.72 3.77
N PHE A 145 15.64 -3.40 4.41
CA PHE A 145 15.50 -3.45 5.86
C PHE A 145 15.15 -4.84 6.39
N PHE A 146 14.66 -5.76 5.56
CA PHE A 146 14.31 -7.09 6.01
C PHE A 146 15.41 -8.09 5.67
N ASP A 147 15.84 -8.88 6.66
CA ASP A 147 16.85 -9.93 6.49
C ASP A 147 16.21 -11.21 5.93
N GLY A 148 15.67 -11.11 4.71
CA GLY A 148 15.00 -12.16 3.95
C GLY A 148 14.38 -11.61 2.65
N PRO A 149 13.69 -12.43 1.84
CA PRO A 149 13.03 -11.95 0.64
C PRO A 149 11.92 -10.94 0.94
N VAL A 150 11.84 -9.88 0.15
CA VAL A 150 10.75 -8.91 0.14
C VAL A 150 10.15 -8.86 -1.25
N ASP A 151 8.83 -9.05 -1.35
CA ASP A 151 8.07 -8.84 -2.59
C ASP A 151 7.40 -7.47 -2.50
N HIS A 152 7.95 -6.49 -3.22
CA HIS A 152 7.38 -5.16 -3.34
C HIS A 152 6.46 -5.10 -4.56
N LEU A 153 5.15 -5.09 -4.30
CA LEU A 153 4.12 -5.08 -5.33
C LEU A 153 3.76 -3.64 -5.72
N PHE A 154 3.47 -3.39 -6.99
CA PHE A 154 3.11 -2.07 -7.49
C PHE A 154 1.64 -2.01 -7.92
N ALA A 155 0.88 -1.04 -7.41
CA ALA A 155 -0.52 -0.84 -7.82
C ALA A 155 -0.67 0.00 -9.10
N ILE A 156 0.43 0.58 -9.61
CA ILE A 156 0.44 1.43 -10.81
C ILE A 156 -0.30 0.79 -11.98
N PRO A 157 -0.09 -0.50 -12.34
CA PRO A 157 -0.86 -1.13 -13.42
C PRO A 157 -2.37 -1.02 -13.23
N LEU A 158 -2.87 -1.38 -12.04
CA LEU A 158 -4.29 -1.36 -11.72
C LEU A 158 -4.86 0.07 -11.80
N LEU A 159 -4.18 1.03 -11.18
CA LEU A 159 -4.66 2.42 -11.10
C LEU A 159 -4.57 3.13 -12.47
N ALA A 160 -3.48 2.93 -13.21
CA ALA A 160 -3.26 3.55 -14.52
C ALA A 160 -4.20 2.97 -15.59
N ASP A 161 -4.43 1.66 -15.59
CA ASP A 161 -5.35 1.04 -16.54
C ASP A 161 -6.80 1.52 -16.31
N TYR A 162 -7.21 1.69 -15.05
CA TYR A 162 -8.49 2.31 -14.72
C TYR A 162 -8.57 3.76 -15.20
N ILE A 163 -7.56 4.58 -14.89
CA ILE A 163 -7.53 6.00 -15.31
C ILE A 163 -7.56 6.13 -16.82
N ARG A 164 -6.88 5.25 -17.56
CA ARG A 164 -6.89 5.25 -19.03
C ARG A 164 -8.32 5.20 -19.58
N THR A 165 -9.22 4.44 -18.95
CA THR A 165 -10.65 4.39 -19.35
C THR A 165 -11.44 5.65 -18.99
N ARG A 166 -10.94 6.48 -18.07
CA ARG A 166 -11.59 7.71 -17.62
C ARG A 166 -11.21 8.94 -18.44
N VAL A 167 -10.04 8.90 -19.08
CA VAL A 167 -9.45 10.03 -19.82
C VAL A 167 -9.34 9.76 -21.33
N GLU A 168 -10.06 8.75 -21.84
CA GLU A 168 -10.04 8.39 -23.25
C GLU A 168 -10.45 9.58 -24.14
N GLY A 169 -9.57 9.96 -25.08
CA GLY A 169 -9.78 11.10 -25.98
C GLY A 169 -9.49 12.47 -25.37
N GLU A 170 -8.91 12.54 -24.16
CA GLU A 170 -8.51 13.78 -23.51
C GLU A 170 -7.00 14.01 -23.58
N GLU A 171 -6.58 15.27 -23.61
CA GLU A 171 -5.17 15.63 -23.40
C GLU A 171 -4.83 15.51 -21.92
N VAL A 172 -3.89 14.63 -21.58
CA VAL A 172 -3.55 14.28 -20.20
C VAL A 172 -2.16 14.78 -19.84
N THR A 173 -1.96 15.11 -18.57
CA THR A 173 -0.65 15.33 -17.95
C THR A 173 -0.60 14.60 -16.61
N VAL A 174 0.43 13.81 -16.36
CA VAL A 174 0.66 13.21 -15.04
C VAL A 174 1.37 14.24 -14.15
N VAL A 175 0.83 14.49 -12.96
CA VAL A 175 1.34 15.49 -12.04
C VAL A 175 1.78 14.84 -10.73
N SER A 176 3.02 15.13 -10.31
CA SER A 176 3.50 14.77 -8.97
C SER A 176 3.36 15.98 -8.00
N PRO A 177 2.81 15.79 -6.78
CA PRO A 177 2.63 16.86 -5.80
C PRO A 177 3.95 17.36 -5.18
N ASP A 178 5.05 16.63 -5.39
CA ASP A 178 6.41 17.03 -5.04
C ASP A 178 7.46 16.40 -5.98
N THR A 179 8.73 16.75 -5.79
CA THR A 179 9.85 16.26 -6.62
C THR A 179 10.41 14.90 -6.17
N GLY A 180 9.94 14.34 -5.05
CA GLY A 180 10.42 13.08 -4.51
C GLY A 180 9.97 11.85 -5.31
N ARG A 181 8.91 11.99 -6.12
CA ARG A 181 8.26 10.89 -6.84
C ARG A 181 8.41 10.93 -8.37
N VAL A 182 9.41 11.64 -8.90
CA VAL A 182 9.61 11.81 -10.35
C VAL A 182 9.61 10.46 -11.11
N ARG A 183 10.33 9.46 -10.61
CA ARG A 183 10.40 8.13 -11.26
C ARG A 183 9.05 7.41 -11.32
N VAL A 184 8.23 7.56 -10.28
CA VAL A 184 6.88 6.99 -10.24
C VAL A 184 5.99 7.74 -11.24
N ALA A 185 6.11 9.07 -11.31
CA ALA A 185 5.40 9.87 -12.31
C ALA A 185 5.76 9.49 -13.75
N GLU A 186 7.05 9.22 -14.03
CA GLU A 186 7.52 8.71 -15.33
C GLU A 186 6.84 7.39 -15.69
N GLN A 187 6.82 6.40 -14.77
CA GLN A 187 6.12 5.12 -15.00
C GLN A 187 4.63 5.30 -15.30
N TRP A 188 3.97 6.21 -14.58
CA TRP A 188 2.58 6.57 -14.84
C TRP A 188 2.38 7.20 -16.22
N ALA A 189 3.26 8.14 -16.60
CA ALA A 189 3.21 8.81 -17.89
C ALA A 189 3.39 7.82 -19.05
N ASP A 190 4.37 6.92 -18.96
CA ASP A 190 4.62 5.88 -19.95
C ASP A 190 3.40 4.97 -20.09
N ARG A 191 2.83 4.54 -18.97
CA ARG A 191 1.64 3.65 -18.97
C ARG A 191 0.39 4.36 -19.48
N LEU A 192 0.30 5.68 -19.37
CA LEU A 192 -0.77 6.49 -19.96
C LEU A 192 -0.49 6.91 -21.41
N GLY A 193 0.52 6.32 -22.07
CA GLY A 193 0.80 6.52 -23.50
C GLY A 193 1.93 7.52 -23.79
N GLY A 194 2.83 7.73 -22.83
CA GLY A 194 3.94 8.69 -22.96
C GLY A 194 3.47 10.14 -22.82
N VAL A 195 2.53 10.40 -21.91
CA VAL A 195 1.96 11.75 -21.69
C VAL A 195 2.94 12.67 -20.95
N PRO A 196 2.81 14.00 -21.06
CA PRO A 196 3.67 14.94 -20.35
C PRO A 196 3.65 14.78 -18.82
N LEU A 197 4.74 15.23 -18.19
CA LEU A 197 4.89 15.31 -16.74
C LEU A 197 4.73 16.75 -16.24
N GLY A 198 4.11 16.87 -15.08
CA GLY A 198 3.99 18.11 -14.32
C GLY A 198 4.39 17.93 -12.84
N PHE A 199 4.77 19.03 -12.19
CA PHE A 199 5.17 19.05 -10.80
C PHE A 199 4.60 20.26 -10.08
N VAL A 200 4.11 20.06 -8.87
CA VAL A 200 3.77 21.18 -7.97
C VAL A 200 4.98 21.48 -7.10
N HIS A 201 5.72 22.54 -7.43
CA HIS A 201 6.88 22.95 -6.65
C HIS A 201 6.46 23.87 -5.50
N LYS A 202 6.60 23.38 -4.26
CA LYS A 202 6.48 24.23 -3.05
C LYS A 202 7.78 25.00 -2.85
N SER A 203 7.77 26.29 -3.17
CA SER A 203 8.84 27.18 -2.74
C SER A 203 8.48 27.81 -1.39
N ARG A 204 9.38 27.65 -0.41
CA ARG A 204 9.30 28.34 0.89
C ARG A 204 10.33 29.46 0.87
N ASP A 205 9.85 30.70 1.01
CA ASP A 205 10.74 31.83 1.28
C ASP A 205 11.21 31.74 2.74
N LEU A 206 12.41 31.16 2.94
CA LEU A 206 13.03 31.00 4.26
C LEU A 206 13.38 32.34 4.92
N THR A 207 13.30 33.46 4.20
CA THR A 207 13.70 34.78 4.69
C THR A 207 12.56 35.58 5.33
N VAL A 208 11.31 35.15 5.14
CA VAL A 208 10.13 35.85 5.70
C VAL A 208 9.31 34.88 6.56
N PRO A 209 9.37 35.02 7.90
CA PRO A 209 8.48 34.29 8.79
C PRO A 209 7.01 34.58 8.42
N ASN A 210 6.20 33.53 8.28
CA ASN A 210 4.76 33.60 7.99
C ASN A 210 4.34 34.07 6.58
N LYS A 211 5.22 34.04 5.56
CA LYS A 211 4.79 34.23 4.16
C LYS A 211 4.26 32.92 3.59
N ALA A 212 3.12 32.99 2.89
CA ALA A 212 2.48 31.84 2.25
C ALA A 212 3.44 31.13 1.27
N GLU A 213 3.39 29.81 1.24
CA GLU A 213 4.15 28.99 0.26
C GLU A 213 3.73 29.39 -1.16
N SER A 214 4.64 29.93 -1.98
CA SER A 214 4.39 30.08 -3.42
C SER A 214 4.53 28.72 -4.07
N LYS A 215 3.43 28.23 -4.63
CA LYS A 215 3.40 26.95 -5.34
C LYS A 215 3.36 27.23 -6.84
N THR A 216 4.41 26.83 -7.54
CA THR A 216 4.51 26.99 -8.99
C THR A 216 4.30 25.63 -9.64
N VAL A 217 3.49 25.58 -10.70
CA VAL A 217 3.37 24.39 -11.53
C VAL A 217 4.48 24.41 -12.58
N VAL A 218 5.22 23.31 -12.68
CA VAL A 218 6.22 23.09 -13.73
C VAL A 218 5.68 21.99 -14.64
N GLY A 219 5.58 22.25 -15.94
CA GLY A 219 5.02 21.30 -16.92
C GLY A 219 3.78 21.85 -17.63
N ASP A 220 3.36 21.20 -18.71
CA ASP A 220 2.18 21.58 -19.48
C ASP A 220 0.91 21.07 -18.80
N VAL A 221 0.10 21.97 -18.26
CA VAL A 221 -1.16 21.63 -17.54
C VAL A 221 -2.36 22.40 -18.07
N GLU A 222 -2.17 23.47 -18.84
CA GLU A 222 -3.25 24.36 -19.27
C GLU A 222 -4.15 23.65 -20.31
N GLY A 223 -5.45 23.60 -20.06
CA GLY A 223 -6.42 22.91 -20.91
C GLY A 223 -6.35 21.38 -20.88
N ARG A 224 -5.51 20.79 -20.03
CA ARG A 224 -5.28 19.34 -19.92
C ARG A 224 -5.95 18.75 -18.68
N VAL A 225 -6.29 17.47 -18.74
CA VAL A 225 -6.70 16.70 -17.55
C VAL A 225 -5.47 16.27 -16.79
N CYS A 226 -5.34 16.75 -15.56
CA CYS A 226 -4.20 16.44 -14.72
C CYS A 226 -4.49 15.19 -13.88
N VAL A 227 -3.65 14.15 -14.04
CA VAL A 227 -3.66 12.96 -13.18
C VAL A 227 -2.66 13.19 -12.05
N LEU A 228 -3.17 13.60 -10.90
CA LEU A 228 -2.39 13.93 -9.71
C LEU A 228 -2.14 12.67 -8.87
N ILE A 229 -0.89 12.22 -8.80
CA ILE A 229 -0.53 10.92 -8.21
C ILE A 229 0.14 11.05 -6.83
N ASP A 230 -0.05 10.08 -5.94
CA ASP A 230 0.74 9.90 -4.72
C ASP A 230 0.79 8.41 -4.34
N ASP A 231 1.66 7.98 -3.42
CA ASP A 231 1.57 6.60 -2.87
C ASP A 231 0.41 6.48 -1.88
N MET A 232 0.17 7.52 -1.10
CA MET A 232 -0.83 7.50 -0.04
C MET A 232 -1.38 8.87 0.29
N ILE A 233 -2.66 8.92 0.68
CA ILE A 233 -3.32 10.15 1.11
C ILE A 233 -3.71 10.02 2.58
N ASP A 234 -3.09 10.86 3.43
CA ASP A 234 -3.32 10.86 4.87
C ASP A 234 -4.33 11.91 5.30
N THR A 235 -3.93 13.17 5.51
CA THR A 235 -4.87 14.24 5.90
C THR A 235 -5.49 14.98 4.71
N GLY A 236 -5.11 14.62 3.47
CA GLY A 236 -5.60 15.26 2.23
C GLY A 236 -5.10 16.69 1.96
N GLY A 237 -4.37 17.34 2.87
CA GLY A 237 -4.01 18.76 2.74
C GLY A 237 -3.08 19.08 1.56
N THR A 238 -2.05 18.25 1.32
CA THR A 238 -1.12 18.46 0.19
C THR A 238 -1.83 18.25 -1.14
N ILE A 239 -2.56 17.14 -1.27
CA ILE A 239 -3.20 16.74 -2.53
C ILE A 239 -4.35 17.68 -2.90
N ALA A 240 -5.21 18.05 -1.94
CA ALA A 240 -6.29 19.02 -2.16
C ALA A 240 -5.74 20.40 -2.53
N GLY A 241 -4.67 20.84 -1.88
CA GLY A 241 -4.01 22.09 -2.25
C GLY A 241 -3.41 22.04 -3.66
N ALA A 242 -2.86 20.90 -4.09
CA ALA A 242 -2.36 20.70 -5.45
C ALA A 242 -3.48 20.77 -6.50
N VAL A 243 -4.67 20.24 -6.20
CA VAL A 243 -5.86 20.40 -7.07
C VAL A 243 -6.18 21.87 -7.31
N SER A 244 -6.24 22.70 -6.26
CA SER A 244 -6.55 24.13 -6.40
C SER A 244 -5.55 24.85 -7.31
N ILE A 245 -4.25 24.56 -7.15
CA ILE A 245 -3.17 25.19 -7.92
C ILE A 245 -3.22 24.77 -9.38
N LEU A 246 -3.50 23.49 -9.66
CA LEU A 246 -3.64 23.01 -11.04
C LEU A 246 -4.82 23.69 -11.74
N LYS A 247 -5.95 23.86 -11.04
CA LYS A 247 -7.10 24.59 -11.56
C LYS A 247 -6.78 26.07 -11.81
N GLU A 248 -6.10 26.73 -10.88
CA GLU A 248 -5.64 28.12 -11.05
C GLU A 248 -4.65 28.27 -12.22
N ALA A 249 -3.85 27.24 -12.48
CA ALA A 249 -2.94 27.16 -13.63
C ALA A 249 -3.63 26.76 -14.95
N GLY A 250 -4.96 26.66 -14.98
CA GLY A 250 -5.75 26.43 -16.18
C GLY A 250 -5.98 24.96 -16.54
N ALA A 251 -5.73 24.00 -15.63
CA ALA A 251 -6.09 22.61 -15.86
C ALA A 251 -7.58 22.46 -16.17
N LYS A 252 -7.90 21.66 -17.20
CA LYS A 252 -9.29 21.37 -17.61
C LYS A 252 -10.03 20.63 -16.49
N ASP A 253 -9.36 19.64 -15.91
CA ASP A 253 -9.88 18.86 -14.78
C ASP A 253 -8.73 18.19 -14.02
N VAL A 254 -9.01 17.64 -12.84
CA VAL A 254 -8.04 16.93 -12.01
C VAL A 254 -8.62 15.60 -11.52
N ILE A 255 -7.91 14.50 -11.79
CA ILE A 255 -8.18 13.17 -11.22
C ILE A 255 -7.05 12.87 -10.23
N ILE A 256 -7.38 12.44 -9.02
CA ILE A 256 -6.41 12.03 -8.02
C ILE A 256 -6.27 10.51 -8.07
N ALA A 257 -5.04 9.99 -8.02
CA ALA A 257 -4.78 8.58 -7.80
C ALA A 257 -3.77 8.33 -6.70
N ALA A 258 -4.08 7.41 -5.78
CA ALA A 258 -3.11 6.98 -4.78
C ALA A 258 -3.32 5.52 -4.39
N THR A 259 -2.26 4.83 -4.00
CA THR A 259 -2.40 3.43 -3.58
C THR A 259 -3.11 3.33 -2.24
N HIS A 260 -2.63 4.03 -1.21
CA HIS A 260 -3.13 3.86 0.16
C HIS A 260 -4.04 5.00 0.62
N ALA A 261 -5.29 4.68 0.92
CA ALA A 261 -6.27 5.59 1.50
C ALA A 261 -6.17 5.62 3.03
N VAL A 262 -5.15 6.30 3.58
CA VAL A 262 -5.00 6.44 5.04
C VAL A 262 -6.15 7.27 5.63
N PHE A 263 -6.51 8.36 4.94
CA PHE A 263 -7.68 9.19 5.21
C PHE A 263 -7.88 9.52 6.71
N SER A 264 -6.83 9.99 7.38
CA SER A 264 -6.97 10.60 8.70
C SER A 264 -7.74 11.91 8.58
N GLU A 265 -8.45 12.29 9.63
CA GLU A 265 -9.21 13.54 9.61
C GLU A 265 -8.33 14.76 9.25
N PRO A 266 -8.84 15.73 8.46
CA PRO A 266 -10.16 15.80 7.84
C PRO A 266 -10.13 15.38 6.33
N ALA A 267 -9.43 14.31 5.96
CA ALA A 267 -9.19 13.96 4.56
C ALA A 267 -10.46 13.74 3.73
N ALA A 268 -11.43 12.97 4.23
CA ALA A 268 -12.66 12.68 3.48
C ALA A 268 -13.39 13.97 3.08
N GLN A 269 -13.55 14.90 4.03
CA GLN A 269 -14.11 16.22 3.76
C GLN A 269 -13.29 16.98 2.73
N ARG A 270 -11.97 17.10 2.93
CA ARG A 270 -11.10 17.85 2.02
C ARG A 270 -11.13 17.30 0.61
N LEU A 271 -11.14 15.99 0.44
CA LEU A 271 -11.15 15.33 -0.86
C LEU A 271 -12.50 15.48 -1.57
N GLY A 272 -13.61 15.33 -0.83
CA GLY A 272 -14.95 15.57 -1.36
C GLY A 272 -15.17 17.02 -1.81
N GLU A 273 -14.51 17.99 -1.16
CA GLU A 273 -14.69 19.42 -1.43
C GLU A 273 -13.59 20.05 -2.30
N CYS A 274 -12.46 19.37 -2.56
CA CYS A 274 -11.33 19.96 -3.31
C CYS A 274 -11.62 20.19 -4.80
N GLY A 275 -12.73 19.64 -5.30
CA GLY A 275 -13.17 19.79 -6.69
C GLY A 275 -12.42 18.90 -7.68
N ALA A 276 -11.70 17.87 -7.24
CA ALA A 276 -11.24 16.82 -8.15
C ALA A 276 -12.45 16.11 -8.77
N ARG A 277 -12.36 15.77 -10.06
CA ARG A 277 -13.36 14.97 -10.78
C ARG A 277 -13.60 13.62 -10.11
N GLU A 278 -12.51 12.99 -9.71
CA GLU A 278 -12.51 11.65 -9.14
C GLU A 278 -11.27 11.47 -8.26
N VAL A 279 -11.43 10.72 -7.17
CA VAL A 279 -10.34 10.25 -6.31
C VAL A 279 -10.30 8.74 -6.39
N VAL A 280 -9.28 8.19 -7.02
CA VAL A 280 -9.10 6.75 -7.24
C VAL A 280 -8.08 6.21 -6.25
N VAL A 281 -8.49 5.25 -5.43
CA VAL A 281 -7.61 4.59 -4.47
C VAL A 281 -7.74 3.08 -4.53
N THR A 282 -6.83 2.35 -3.86
CA THR A 282 -7.01 0.90 -3.66
C THR A 282 -7.61 0.57 -2.29
N ASN A 283 -8.13 -0.64 -2.12
CA ASN A 283 -8.54 -1.18 -0.82
C ASN A 283 -7.38 -1.80 0.00
N THR A 284 -6.12 -1.34 -0.17
CA THR A 284 -5.00 -1.75 0.72
C THR A 284 -5.24 -1.41 2.19
N LEU A 285 -6.14 -0.45 2.47
CA LEU A 285 -6.66 -0.12 3.79
C LEU A 285 -8.20 -0.18 3.78
N PRO A 286 -8.85 -0.53 4.91
CA PRO A 286 -10.30 -0.40 5.04
C PRO A 286 -10.73 1.05 4.90
N ILE A 287 -11.81 1.28 4.15
CA ILE A 287 -12.45 2.59 4.03
C ILE A 287 -13.83 2.49 4.68
N LEU A 288 -13.92 3.06 5.88
CA LEU A 288 -15.16 3.16 6.65
C LEU A 288 -16.18 4.02 5.90
N GLU A 289 -17.48 3.75 6.13
CA GLU A 289 -18.57 4.40 5.40
C GLU A 289 -18.53 5.94 5.55
N GLU A 290 -18.21 6.44 6.75
CA GLU A 290 -18.10 7.87 7.03
C GLU A 290 -16.93 8.57 6.32
N LYS A 291 -15.98 7.80 5.78
CA LYS A 291 -14.86 8.30 4.99
C LYS A 291 -15.12 8.23 3.49
N ARG A 292 -16.27 7.69 3.06
CA ARG A 292 -16.68 7.67 1.66
C ARG A 292 -17.31 9.00 1.26
N PHE A 293 -17.13 9.34 -0.01
CA PHE A 293 -17.68 10.53 -0.64
C PHE A 293 -18.00 10.23 -2.10
N GLU A 294 -18.85 11.03 -2.74
CA GLU A 294 -19.45 10.72 -4.04
C GLU A 294 -18.42 10.46 -5.16
N THR A 295 -17.33 11.23 -5.17
CA THR A 295 -16.27 11.13 -6.19
C THR A 295 -15.16 10.13 -5.85
N LEU A 296 -15.33 9.31 -4.80
CA LEU A 296 -14.35 8.29 -4.40
C LEU A 296 -14.60 6.99 -5.17
N THR A 297 -13.58 6.53 -5.89
CA THR A 297 -13.51 5.18 -6.44
C THR A 297 -12.48 4.35 -5.69
N VAL A 298 -12.87 3.13 -5.30
CA VAL A 298 -12.00 2.18 -4.61
C VAL A 298 -11.82 0.94 -5.50
N LEU A 299 -10.59 0.67 -5.92
CA LEU A 299 -10.23 -0.51 -6.70
C LEU A 299 -9.73 -1.63 -5.78
N SER A 300 -10.12 -2.88 -6.06
CA SER A 300 -9.58 -4.01 -5.30
C SER A 300 -8.16 -4.33 -5.71
N ILE A 301 -7.26 -4.42 -4.72
CA ILE A 301 -5.88 -4.89 -4.89
C ILE A 301 -5.77 -6.43 -4.76
N ALA A 302 -6.87 -7.12 -4.44
CA ALA A 302 -6.88 -8.55 -4.18
C ALA A 302 -6.32 -9.39 -5.33
N PRO A 303 -6.65 -9.13 -6.63
CA PRO A 303 -6.09 -9.92 -7.73
C PRO A 303 -4.57 -9.87 -7.81
N LEU A 304 -3.97 -8.70 -7.54
CA LEU A 304 -2.51 -8.53 -7.54
C LEU A 304 -1.87 -9.34 -6.40
N ILE A 305 -2.41 -9.22 -5.19
CA ILE A 305 -1.87 -9.93 -4.02
C ILE A 305 -2.07 -11.45 -4.16
N ALA A 306 -3.24 -11.89 -4.60
CA ALA A 306 -3.54 -13.30 -4.84
C ALA A 306 -2.57 -13.90 -5.88
N ARG A 307 -2.34 -13.21 -6.99
CA ARG A 307 -1.38 -13.65 -8.00
C ARG A 307 0.04 -13.74 -7.44
N ALA A 308 0.48 -12.74 -6.66
CA ALA A 308 1.79 -12.78 -6.02
C ALA A 308 1.93 -13.92 -5.00
N ILE A 309 0.90 -14.19 -4.19
CA ILE A 309 0.86 -15.32 -3.26
C ILE A 309 0.99 -16.66 -4.02
N ARG A 310 0.26 -16.81 -5.14
CA ARG A 310 0.33 -18.00 -6.01
C ARG A 310 1.74 -18.22 -6.54
N GLU A 311 2.36 -17.20 -7.12
CA GLU A 311 3.74 -17.28 -7.63
C GLU A 311 4.73 -17.66 -6.52
N VAL A 312 4.65 -17.05 -5.33
CA VAL A 312 5.52 -17.39 -4.19
C VAL A 312 5.32 -18.83 -3.71
N PHE A 313 4.10 -19.33 -3.75
CA PHE A 313 3.77 -20.69 -3.31
C PHE A 313 4.25 -21.77 -4.30
N GLU A 314 4.01 -21.52 -5.58
CA GLU A 314 4.35 -22.41 -6.71
C GLU A 314 5.83 -22.31 -7.11
N ASP A 315 6.63 -21.50 -6.40
CA ASP A 315 8.03 -21.16 -6.73
C ASP A 315 8.18 -20.55 -8.15
N GLY A 316 7.14 -19.83 -8.58
CA GLY A 316 7.10 -19.06 -9.83
C GLY A 316 7.79 -17.70 -9.72
N SER A 317 7.61 -16.87 -10.76
CA SER A 317 8.30 -15.59 -10.90
C SER A 317 7.37 -14.44 -10.56
N VAL A 318 7.59 -13.83 -9.39
CA VAL A 318 6.90 -12.58 -8.99
C VAL A 318 7.28 -11.42 -9.91
N THR A 319 8.49 -11.41 -10.48
CA THR A 319 8.94 -10.35 -11.39
C THR A 319 8.16 -10.32 -12.71
N SER A 320 7.55 -11.44 -13.11
CA SER A 320 6.66 -11.49 -14.28
C SER A 320 5.36 -10.68 -14.10
N LEU A 321 5.04 -10.27 -12.87
CA LEU A 321 3.88 -9.43 -12.56
C LEU A 321 4.08 -7.96 -12.95
N PHE A 322 5.33 -7.55 -13.17
CA PHE A 322 5.71 -6.16 -13.39
C PHE A 322 6.42 -5.97 -14.73
N ASP A 323 6.13 -6.81 -15.72
CA ASP A 323 6.73 -6.75 -17.06
C ASP A 323 8.28 -6.78 -17.05
N GLY A 324 8.89 -7.24 -15.95
CA GLY A 324 10.35 -7.28 -15.74
C GLY A 324 10.95 -6.13 -14.91
N ASP A 325 10.17 -5.13 -14.51
CA ASP A 325 10.64 -3.90 -13.82
C ASP A 325 10.66 -4.00 -12.27
N ALA A 326 10.96 -5.18 -11.73
CA ALA A 326 10.97 -5.44 -10.28
C ALA A 326 12.23 -4.90 -9.55
#